data_AF-A0A914PC79-F1
#
_entry.id   AF-A0A914PC79-F1
#
_cell.length_a   1.000
_cell.length_b   1.000
_cell.length_c   1.000
_cell.angle_alpha   90.00
_cell.angle_beta   90.00
_cell.angle_gamma   90.00
#
_symmetry.space_group_name_H-M   'P 1'
#
loop_
_entity.id
_entity.type
_entity.pdbx_description
1 polymer ?
#
loop_
_entity_poly.entity_id
_entity_poly.type
_entity_poly.pdbx_seq_one_letter_code
_entity_poly.pdbx_strand_id
1 'polypeptide(L)'
;MDESEENPEADGVKDTIKSEMDETPKPSRKRSLCIVPEYKPLPMNRIQILLPKELEPYQSQRNIMVRIINCYKNRQNALIESPTGSGKTLALLASACGCVLDYKVKHGSGAIIDELQRNNNGLESVVEN
;
A
#
# COMPACT_ATOMS: atom_id res chain seq x y z
N MET A 1 48.52 20.08 46.60
CA MET A 1 48.90 18.98 45.73
C MET A 1 48.10 19.05 44.44
N ASP A 2 48.42 19.85 43.44
CA ASP A 2 49.18 21.10 43.31
C ASP A 2 48.66 21.69 42.00
N GLU A 3 48.45 23.01 41.99
CA GLU A 3 48.32 23.80 40.78
C GLU A 3 49.72 23.98 40.17
N SER A 4 49.83 23.89 38.85
CA SER A 4 50.80 24.64 38.02
C SER A 4 50.32 24.47 36.57
N GLU A 5 49.84 25.53 35.91
CA GLU A 5 50.66 26.47 35.10
C GLU A 5 51.20 25.79 33.84
N GLU A 6 51.25 26.36 32.65
CA GLU A 6 50.82 27.61 32.03
C GLU A 6 51.11 27.38 30.52
N ASN A 7 50.39 28.08 29.64
CA ASN A 7 50.64 28.18 28.19
C ASN A 7 52.00 28.93 27.94
N PRO A 8 52.51 29.34 26.75
CA PRO A 8 51.92 29.43 25.39
C PRO A 8 52.93 29.24 24.19
N GLU A 9 52.47 29.56 22.97
CA GLU A 9 53.21 30.14 21.81
C GLU A 9 54.37 29.35 21.17
N ALA A 10 54.71 29.42 19.88
CA ALA A 10 54.15 29.88 18.61
C ALA A 10 55.25 29.52 17.60
N ASP A 11 54.95 29.05 16.39
CA ASP A 11 55.54 29.65 15.18
C ASP A 11 54.99 29.02 13.90
N GLY A 12 54.77 29.88 12.92
CA GLY A 12 54.07 29.56 11.69
C GLY A 12 54.94 29.28 10.48
N VAL A 13 54.19 29.04 9.40
CA VAL A 13 54.45 29.35 7.98
C VAL A 13 55.44 28.45 7.21
N LYS A 14 54.92 27.62 6.28
CA LYS A 14 54.66 27.94 4.86
C LYS A 14 54.27 26.70 4.05
N ASP A 15 53.13 26.84 3.37
CA ASP A 15 52.86 26.49 1.96
C ASP A 15 53.41 25.18 1.39
N THR A 16 52.51 24.33 0.87
CA THR A 16 52.50 23.99 -0.57
C THR A 16 51.19 23.30 -0.92
N ILE A 17 50.43 23.95 -1.79
CA ILE A 17 49.32 23.40 -2.54
C ILE A 17 49.82 22.21 -3.37
N LYS A 18 49.15 21.05 -3.24
CA LYS A 18 48.98 20.15 -4.38
C LYS A 18 47.58 19.56 -4.37
N SER A 19 46.75 20.18 -5.20
CA SER A 19 45.53 19.62 -5.76
C SER A 19 45.83 18.27 -6.42
N GLU A 20 45.04 17.24 -6.14
CA GLU A 20 44.74 16.22 -7.16
C GLU A 20 43.50 15.43 -6.75
N MET A 21 42.69 15.21 -7.76
CA MET A 21 41.31 14.79 -7.71
C MET A 21 41.20 13.32 -7.30
N ASP A 22 40.35 13.03 -6.33
CA ASP A 22 39.79 11.68 -6.20
C ASP A 22 38.32 11.76 -5.77
N GLU A 23 37.50 12.38 -6.63
CA GLU A 23 36.08 12.02 -6.67
C GLU A 23 35.97 10.61 -7.25
N THR A 24 36.22 9.60 -6.43
CA THR A 24 35.73 8.27 -6.74
C THR A 24 34.20 8.38 -6.88
N PRO A 25 33.60 7.95 -8.00
CA PRO A 25 32.15 7.93 -8.11
C PRO A 25 31.65 6.94 -7.06
N LYS A 26 31.02 7.46 -6.00
CA LYS A 26 30.30 6.67 -5.00
C LYS A 26 29.48 5.62 -5.74
N PRO A 27 29.59 4.33 -5.40
CA PRO A 27 28.90 3.28 -6.15
C PRO A 27 27.42 3.61 -6.14
N SER A 28 26.91 3.98 -7.31
CA SER A 28 25.50 4.16 -7.57
C SER A 28 24.83 2.86 -7.17
N ARG A 29 24.09 2.89 -6.04
CA ARG A 29 23.29 1.77 -5.58
C ARG A 29 22.47 1.31 -6.77
N LYS A 30 22.86 0.17 -7.37
CA LYS A 30 22.08 -0.48 -8.41
C LYS A 30 20.72 -0.69 -7.76
N ARG A 31 19.72 0.09 -8.15
CA ARG A 31 18.34 -0.14 -7.74
C ARG A 31 18.07 -1.55 -8.22
N SER A 32 18.01 -2.50 -7.27
CA SER A 32 17.61 -3.87 -7.57
C SER A 32 16.30 -3.74 -8.34
N LEU A 33 16.29 -4.24 -9.58
CA LEU A 33 15.12 -4.24 -10.44
C LEU A 33 13.94 -4.65 -9.58
N CYS A 34 12.97 -3.75 -9.37
CA CYS A 34 11.78 -4.08 -8.62
C CYS A 34 11.06 -5.16 -9.44
N ILE A 35 11.16 -6.40 -8.98
CA ILE A 35 10.37 -7.48 -9.54
C ILE A 35 8.93 -7.06 -9.27
N VAL A 36 8.19 -6.71 -10.33
CA VAL A 36 6.75 -6.45 -10.22
C VAL A 36 6.14 -7.82 -9.92
N PRO A 37 5.59 -8.05 -8.72
CA PRO A 37 5.03 -9.35 -8.41
C PRO A 37 3.83 -9.60 -9.35
N GLU A 38 3.78 -10.79 -9.94
CA GLU A 38 2.59 -11.24 -10.65
C GLU A 38 1.45 -11.42 -9.63
N TYR A 39 0.25 -10.95 -9.95
CA TYR A 39 -0.90 -11.02 -9.04
C TYR A 39 -1.91 -12.07 -9.50
N LYS A 40 -2.48 -12.81 -8.56
CA LYS A 40 -3.54 -13.80 -8.76
C LYS A 40 -4.86 -13.28 -8.16
N PRO A 41 -5.98 -13.38 -8.89
CA PRO A 41 -7.30 -13.05 -8.34
C PRO A 41 -7.77 -14.14 -7.38
N LEU A 42 -8.21 -13.71 -6.20
CA LEU A 42 -8.82 -14.52 -5.17
C LEU A 42 -10.25 -14.03 -4.94
N PRO A 43 -11.26 -14.69 -5.52
CA PRO A 43 -12.66 -14.28 -5.39
C PRO A 43 -13.17 -14.53 -3.97
N MET A 44 -13.68 -13.48 -3.32
CA MET A 44 -14.29 -13.54 -1.99
C MET A 44 -15.56 -12.68 -1.98
N ASN A 45 -16.71 -13.30 -1.70
CA ASN A 45 -18.02 -12.62 -1.60
C ASN A 45 -18.32 -11.68 -2.79
N ARG A 46 -18.07 -12.15 -4.03
CA ARG A 46 -18.24 -11.40 -5.29
C ARG A 46 -17.30 -10.20 -5.47
N ILE A 47 -16.25 -10.07 -4.65
CA ILE A 47 -15.15 -9.11 -4.83
C ILE A 47 -13.89 -9.89 -5.21
N GLN A 48 -13.09 -9.36 -6.13
CA GLN A 48 -11.80 -9.94 -6.47
C GLN A 48 -10.70 -9.30 -5.62
N ILE A 49 -10.00 -10.11 -4.82
CA ILE A 49 -8.81 -9.67 -4.08
C ILE A 49 -7.58 -10.12 -4.84
N LEU A 50 -6.70 -9.18 -5.19
CA LEU A 50 -5.44 -9.47 -5.88
C LEU A 50 -4.34 -9.70 -4.84
N LEU A 51 -3.72 -10.87 -4.88
CA LEU A 51 -2.56 -11.22 -4.04
C LEU A 51 -1.37 -11.63 -4.91
N PRO A 52 -0.12 -11.49 -4.45
CA PRO A 52 1.03 -12.05 -5.14
C PRO A 52 0.82 -13.54 -5.43
N LYS A 53 1.23 -14.00 -6.61
CA LYS A 53 0.98 -15.36 -7.10
C LYS A 53 1.57 -16.44 -6.20
N GLU A 54 2.69 -16.15 -5.54
CA GLU A 54 3.38 -17.05 -4.61
C GLU A 54 2.77 -17.02 -3.20
N LEU A 55 1.82 -16.11 -2.92
CA LEU A 55 1.23 -15.91 -1.60
C LEU A 55 -0.15 -16.56 -1.51
N GLU A 56 -0.21 -17.72 -0.85
CA GLU A 56 -1.49 -18.36 -0.50
C GLU A 56 -1.89 -18.01 0.95
N PRO A 57 -2.99 -17.25 1.16
CA PRO A 57 -3.38 -16.84 2.50
C PRO A 57 -3.91 -18.01 3.31
N TYR A 58 -3.56 -18.05 4.60
CA TYR A 58 -4.05 -19.06 5.55
C TYR A 58 -5.57 -18.98 5.72
N GLN A 59 -6.18 -20.08 6.14
CA GLN A 59 -7.63 -20.15 6.32
C GLN A 59 -8.17 -19.09 7.29
N SER A 60 -7.44 -18.81 8.37
CA SER A 60 -7.79 -17.75 9.32
C SER A 60 -7.81 -16.35 8.67
N GLN A 61 -6.86 -16.07 7.78
CA GLN A 61 -6.79 -14.80 7.03
C GLN A 61 -7.96 -14.69 6.05
N ARG A 62 -8.27 -15.78 5.32
CA ARG A 62 -9.43 -15.83 4.41
C ARG A 62 -10.73 -15.55 5.16
N ASN A 63 -10.91 -16.14 6.34
CA ASN A 63 -12.08 -15.89 7.18
C ASN A 63 -12.19 -14.42 7.60
N ILE A 64 -11.07 -13.79 8.00
CA ILE A 64 -11.03 -12.35 8.33
C ILE A 64 -11.41 -11.51 7.10
N MET A 65 -10.81 -11.78 5.94
CA MET A 65 -11.11 -11.06 4.69
C MET A 65 -12.61 -11.15 4.34
N VAL A 66 -13.21 -12.34 4.40
CA VAL A 66 -14.64 -12.57 4.14
C VAL A 66 -15.52 -11.76 5.12
N ARG A 67 -15.16 -11.72 6.40
CA ARG A 67 -15.89 -10.93 7.41
C ARG A 67 -15.81 -9.44 7.12
N ILE A 68 -14.63 -8.91 6.80
CA ILE A 68 -14.43 -7.50 6.46
C ILE A 68 -15.25 -7.13 5.23
N ILE A 69 -15.21 -7.95 4.17
CA ILE A 69 -15.98 -7.72 2.94
C ILE A 69 -17.49 -7.70 3.23
N ASN A 70 -17.97 -8.61 4.07
CA ASN A 70 -19.39 -8.61 4.47
C ASN A 70 -19.78 -7.34 5.22
N CYS A 71 -18.98 -6.91 6.19
CA CYS A 71 -19.24 -5.68 6.93
C CYS A 71 -19.18 -4.45 6.03
N TYR A 72 -18.24 -4.40 5.09
CA TYR A 72 -18.17 -3.35 4.07
C TYR A 72 -19.44 -3.28 3.22
N LYS A 73 -19.92 -4.43 2.72
CA LYS A 73 -21.15 -4.52 1.92
C LYS A 73 -22.39 -4.09 2.71
N ASN A 74 -22.45 -4.47 3.97
CA ASN A 74 -23.58 -4.19 4.86
C ASN A 74 -23.50 -2.80 5.53
N ARG A 75 -22.46 -2.00 5.25
CA ARG A 75 -22.20 -0.71 5.93
C ARG A 75 -22.14 -0.84 7.46
N GLN A 76 -21.52 -1.91 7.94
CA GLN A 76 -21.38 -2.24 9.37
C GLN A 76 -19.94 -2.10 9.85
N ASN A 77 -19.78 -1.74 11.12
CA ASN A 77 -18.50 -1.82 11.82
C ASN A 77 -18.29 -3.24 12.36
N ALA A 78 -17.04 -3.67 12.47
CA ALA A 78 -16.70 -4.98 13.00
C ALA A 78 -15.52 -4.92 13.96
N LEU A 79 -15.64 -5.65 15.08
CA LEU A 79 -14.52 -5.98 15.95
C LEU A 79 -14.09 -7.41 15.61
N ILE A 80 -12.93 -7.56 14.98
CA ILE A 80 -12.42 -8.86 14.54
C ILE A 80 -11.25 -9.28 15.41
N GLU A 81 -11.50 -10.24 16.29
CA GLU A 81 -10.45 -10.91 17.04
C GLU A 81 -9.87 -12.07 16.24
N SER A 82 -8.55 -12.24 16.32
CA SER A 82 -7.89 -13.46 15.87
C SER A 82 -6.66 -13.70 16.73
N PRO A 83 -6.19 -14.96 16.83
CA PRO A 83 -4.97 -15.29 17.54
C PRO A 83 -3.78 -14.46 17.04
N THR A 84 -2.82 -14.18 17.94
CA THR A 84 -1.59 -13.45 17.61
C THR A 84 -0.75 -14.23 16.59
N GLY A 85 -0.05 -13.52 15.70
CA GLY A 85 0.77 -14.14 14.65
C GLY A 85 0.04 -14.60 13.38
N SER A 86 -1.29 -14.52 13.28
CA SER A 86 -2.04 -15.01 12.10
C SER A 86 -2.04 -14.09 10.86
N GLY A 87 -1.29 -12.99 10.86
CA GLY A 87 -1.24 -12.07 9.71
C GLY A 87 -2.52 -11.26 9.50
N LYS A 88 -3.10 -10.71 10.57
CA LYS A 88 -4.27 -9.80 10.54
C LYS A 88 -4.09 -8.64 9.57
N THR A 89 -2.90 -8.03 9.58
CA THR A 89 -2.57 -6.88 8.74
C THR A 89 -2.69 -7.21 7.26
N LEU A 90 -2.19 -8.38 6.84
CA LEU A 90 -2.31 -8.84 5.45
C LEU A 90 -3.80 -9.01 5.08
N ALA A 91 -4.57 -9.69 5.91
CA ALA A 91 -6.00 -9.91 5.68
C ALA A 91 -6.78 -8.59 5.57
N LEU A 92 -6.50 -7.65 6.47
CA LEU A 92 -7.12 -6.33 6.49
C LEU A 92 -6.77 -5.51 5.24
N LEU A 93 -5.48 -5.42 4.89
CA LEU A 93 -5.04 -4.65 3.73
C LEU A 93 -5.57 -5.23 2.42
N ALA A 94 -5.47 -6.55 2.25
CA ALA A 94 -5.93 -7.22 1.03
C ALA A 94 -7.44 -7.04 0.81
N SER A 95 -8.24 -7.20 1.88
CA SER A 95 -9.69 -6.97 1.80
C SER A 95 -10.03 -5.49 1.55
N ALA A 96 -9.34 -4.55 2.21
CA ALA A 96 -9.54 -3.12 1.97
C ALA A 96 -9.23 -2.73 0.52
N CYS A 97 -8.10 -3.19 -0.04
CA CYS A 97 -7.75 -2.96 -1.44
C CYS A 97 -8.80 -3.53 -2.39
N GLY A 98 -9.27 -4.76 -2.16
CA GLY A 98 -10.35 -5.37 -2.94
C GLY A 98 -11.64 -4.54 -2.91
N CYS A 99 -12.06 -4.08 -1.73
CA CYS A 99 -13.25 -3.23 -1.59
C CYS A 99 -13.11 -1.88 -2.31
N VAL A 100 -11.92 -1.26 -2.29
CA VAL A 100 -11.66 -0.01 -3.02
C VAL A 100 -11.70 -0.22 -4.53
N LEU A 101 -11.12 -1.32 -5.02
CA LEU A 101 -11.16 -1.66 -6.45
C LEU A 101 -12.59 -1.95 -6.90
N ASP A 102 -13.34 -2.74 -6.14
CA ASP A 102 -14.76 -3.00 -6.38
C ASP A 102 -15.58 -1.71 -6.39
N TYR A 103 -15.30 -0.79 -5.46
CA TYR A 103 -15.93 0.54 -5.46
C TYR A 103 -15.61 1.32 -6.73
N LYS A 104 -14.35 1.37 -7.15
CA LYS A 104 -13.92 2.07 -8.37
C LYS A 104 -14.53 1.46 -9.63
N VAL A 105 -14.71 0.14 -9.69
CA VAL A 105 -15.37 -0.50 -10.84
C VAL A 105 -16.85 -0.13 -10.90
N LYS A 106 -17.53 -0.10 -9.74
CA LYS A 106 -18.96 0.26 -9.65
C LYS A 106 -19.23 1.74 -9.88
N HIS A 107 -18.29 2.61 -9.55
CA HIS A 107 -18.51 4.07 -9.57
C HIS A 107 -17.64 4.79 -10.62
N GLY A 108 -16.64 4.14 -11.19
CA GLY A 108 -15.75 4.69 -12.21
C GLY A 108 -16.15 4.22 -13.60
N SER A 109 -16.33 5.17 -14.52
CA SER A 109 -16.74 5.01 -15.93
C SER A 109 -18.12 4.36 -16.18
N GLY A 110 -18.59 3.46 -15.32
CA GLY A 110 -19.93 2.87 -15.37
C GLY A 110 -21.02 3.70 -14.69
N ALA A 111 -20.68 4.63 -13.79
CA ALA A 111 -21.68 5.45 -13.08
C ALA A 111 -22.56 6.29 -14.02
N ILE A 112 -22.01 6.78 -15.13
CA ILE A 112 -22.81 7.49 -16.15
C ILE A 112 -23.77 6.52 -16.85
N ILE A 113 -23.34 5.30 -17.19
CA ILE A 113 -24.17 4.32 -17.90
C ILE A 113 -25.25 3.75 -16.96
N ASP A 114 -24.92 3.45 -15.71
CA ASP A 114 -25.87 2.97 -14.71
C ASP A 114 -26.91 4.03 -14.32
N GLU A 115 -26.54 5.32 -14.33
CA GLU A 115 -27.46 6.44 -14.12
C GLU A 115 -28.34 6.70 -15.34
N LEU A 116 -27.79 6.59 -16.57
CA LEU A 116 -28.57 6.66 -17.81
C LEU A 116 -29.56 5.49 -17.93
N GLN A 117 -29.19 4.27 -17.53
CA GLN A 117 -30.09 3.13 -17.52
C GLN A 117 -31.17 3.24 -16.43
N ARG A 118 -30.84 3.78 -15.25
CA ARG A 118 -31.85 4.10 -14.22
C ARG A 118 -32.83 5.18 -14.68
N ASN A 119 -32.36 6.20 -15.38
CA ASN A 119 -33.22 7.29 -15.87
C ASN A 119 -34.07 6.89 -17.09
N ASN A 120 -33.58 6.01 -17.96
CA ASN A 120 -34.36 5.47 -19.09
C ASN A 120 -35.47 4.51 -18.64
N ASN A 121 -35.25 3.71 -17.59
CA ASN A 121 -36.27 2.78 -17.09
C ASN A 121 -37.38 3.47 -16.28
N GLY A 122 -37.28 4.78 -16.01
CA GLY A 122 -38.31 5.58 -15.33
C GLY A 122 -39.34 6.22 -16.26
N LEU A 123 -39.17 6.13 -17.59
CA LEU A 123 -40.07 6.73 -18.59
C LEU A 123 -40.99 5.73 -19.29
N GLU A 124 -40.74 4.42 -19.19
CA GLU A 124 -41.60 3.38 -19.78
C GLU A 124 -42.86 3.07 -18.94
N SER A 125 -42.98 3.57 -17.70
CA SER A 125 -44.17 3.33 -16.87
C SER A 125 -45.28 4.38 -16.98
N VAL A 126 -45.21 5.30 -17.96
CA VAL A 126 -46.23 6.37 -18.14
C VAL A 126 -46.94 6.31 -19.51
N VAL A 127 -46.62 5.31 -20.37
CA VAL A 127 -47.20 5.22 -21.72
C VAL A 127 -48.07 3.98 -21.96
N GLU A 128 -48.30 3.12 -20.97
CA GLU A 128 -49.34 2.07 -21.11
C GLU A 128 -50.38 2.11 -19.98
N ASN A 129 -51.58 2.56 -20.41
CA ASN A 129 -52.93 2.45 -19.84
C ASN A 129 -53.42 3.56 -18.89
#